data_AF-A0AAV0WW27-F1
#
_entry.id   AF-A0AAV0WW27-F1
#
_cell.length_a   1.000
_cell.length_b   1.000
_cell.length_c   1.000
_cell.angle_alpha   90.00
_cell.angle_beta   90.00
_cell.angle_gamma   90.00
#
_symmetry.space_group_name_H-M   'P 1'
#
loop_
_entity.id
_entity.type
_entity.pdbx_description
1 polymer ?
#
loop_
_entity_poly.entity_id
_entity_poly.type
_entity_poly.pdbx_seq_one_letter_code
_entity_poly.pdbx_strand_id
1 'polypeptide(L)'
;MSYFVETYLDNDVSIFSRSMWNHYETDHTRTINHLEGRHATLNRTICRPHPNIFILIKELKNQQQNFELDIITQKKCNQAPKMRKKYKTLEDRLKTGKER
;
A
#
# COMPACT_ATOMS: atom_id res chain seq x y z
N MET A 1 20.76 5.69 5.28
CA MET A 1 19.72 4.74 4.82
C MET A 1 20.21 3.28 4.85
N SER A 2 21.36 2.96 5.47
CA SER A 2 22.01 1.64 5.33
C SER A 2 21.55 0.62 6.38
N TYR A 3 21.46 1.02 7.66
CA TYR A 3 21.22 0.08 8.78
C TYR A 3 20.02 -0.86 8.59
N PHE A 4 18.86 -0.36 8.14
CA PHE A 4 17.67 -1.20 8.00
C PHE A 4 17.82 -2.21 6.86
N VAL A 5 18.44 -1.78 5.75
CA VAL A 5 18.68 -2.64 4.60
C VAL A 5 19.71 -3.71 4.96
N GLU A 6 20.83 -3.29 5.55
CA GLU A 6 21.93 -4.14 5.99
C GLU A 6 21.53 -5.09 7.13
N THR A 7 20.59 -4.73 7.98
CA THR A 7 20.20 -5.58 9.13
C THR A 7 19.11 -6.59 8.76
N TYR A 8 18.19 -6.22 7.86
CA TYR A 8 16.96 -7.00 7.65
C TYR A 8 16.65 -7.35 6.19
N LEU A 9 17.02 -6.53 5.20
CA LEU A 9 16.56 -6.73 3.82
C LEU A 9 17.59 -7.39 2.92
N ASP A 10 18.88 -7.18 3.17
CA ASP A 10 19.94 -7.71 2.32
C ASP A 10 20.05 -9.23 2.46
N ASN A 11 19.86 -9.98 1.37
CA ASN A 11 19.82 -11.44 1.45
C ASN A 11 21.20 -12.05 1.77
N ASP A 12 22.29 -11.35 1.43
CA ASP A 12 23.66 -11.87 1.61
C ASP A 12 24.34 -11.31 2.87
N VAL A 13 23.89 -10.15 3.36
CA VAL A 13 24.57 -9.40 4.43
C VAL A 13 23.68 -9.21 5.68
N SER A 14 22.39 -9.56 5.62
CA SER A 14 21.48 -9.35 6.76
C SER A 14 21.90 -10.11 8.01
N ILE A 15 22.04 -9.37 9.11
CA ILE A 15 22.28 -9.91 10.46
C ILE A 15 21.14 -10.86 10.85
N PHE A 16 19.91 -10.52 10.48
CA PHE A 16 18.74 -11.37 10.67
C PHE A 16 18.24 -11.88 9.33
N SER A 17 18.50 -13.17 9.06
CA SER A 17 18.02 -13.82 7.85
C SER A 17 16.52 -13.61 7.66
N ARG A 18 16.13 -13.31 6.43
CA ARG A 18 14.75 -13.05 6.04
C ARG A 18 13.80 -14.19 6.43
N SER A 19 14.26 -15.43 6.42
CA SER A 19 13.49 -16.61 6.84
C SER A 19 13.02 -16.56 8.30
N MET A 20 13.70 -15.77 9.15
CA MET A 20 13.34 -15.60 10.57
C MET A 20 12.02 -14.85 10.76
N TRP A 21 11.71 -13.90 9.88
CA TRP A 21 10.55 -12.99 10.02
C TRP A 21 9.61 -13.00 8.82
N ASN A 22 10.06 -13.46 7.65
CA ASN A 22 9.27 -13.66 6.46
C ASN A 22 9.01 -15.16 6.27
N HIS A 23 8.01 -15.68 6.97
CA HIS A 23 7.63 -17.10 6.95
C HIS A 23 7.40 -17.68 5.53
N TYR A 24 7.01 -16.84 4.57
CA TYR A 24 6.74 -17.27 3.20
C TYR A 24 7.86 -16.90 2.22
N GLU A 25 8.95 -16.29 2.70
CA GLU A 25 10.10 -15.79 1.91
C GLU A 25 9.74 -14.93 0.69
N THR A 26 8.50 -14.44 0.63
CA THR A 26 8.00 -13.65 -0.48
C THR A 26 8.52 -12.24 -0.41
N ASP A 27 9.22 -11.79 -1.46
CA ASP A 27 9.67 -10.40 -1.64
C ASP A 27 8.57 -9.45 -2.12
N HIS A 28 7.40 -10.00 -2.42
CA HIS A 28 6.28 -9.28 -3.01
C HIS A 28 5.31 -8.85 -1.92
N THR A 29 4.66 -7.70 -2.11
CA THR A 29 3.51 -7.29 -1.29
C THR A 29 2.55 -8.46 -1.16
N ARG A 30 2.27 -8.93 0.06
CA ARG A 30 1.30 -10.02 0.30
C ARG A 30 0.01 -9.70 -0.45
N THR A 31 -0.24 -10.45 -1.51
CA THR A 31 -1.36 -10.23 -2.45
C THR A 31 -2.70 -10.29 -1.74
N ILE A 32 -2.79 -11.10 -0.68
CA ILE A 32 -3.95 -11.22 0.20
C ILE A 32 -4.32 -9.87 0.85
N ASN A 33 -3.37 -9.19 1.49
CA ASN A 33 -3.64 -7.90 2.15
C ASN A 33 -4.11 -6.82 1.15
N HIS A 34 -3.55 -6.85 -0.07
CA HIS A 34 -3.96 -5.94 -1.13
C HIS A 34 -5.39 -6.23 -1.60
N LEU A 35 -5.72 -7.51 -1.76
CA LEU A 35 -7.07 -7.97 -2.14
C LEU A 35 -8.09 -7.64 -1.05
N GLU A 36 -7.79 -7.92 0.21
CA GLU A 36 -8.62 -7.58 1.37
C GLU A 36 -8.88 -6.07 1.45
N GLY A 37 -7.83 -5.25 1.29
CA GLY A 37 -7.96 -3.80 1.27
C GLY A 37 -8.85 -3.29 0.12
N ARG A 38 -8.72 -3.89 -1.07
CA ARG A 38 -9.58 -3.58 -2.22
C ARG A 38 -11.04 -3.97 -1.95
N HIS A 39 -11.29 -5.17 -1.42
CA HIS A 39 -12.63 -5.64 -1.09
C HIS A 39 -13.29 -4.75 -0.02
N ALA A 40 -12.55 -4.39 1.03
CA ALA A 40 -13.03 -3.49 2.07
C ALA A 40 -13.41 -2.11 1.50
N THR A 41 -12.62 -1.59 0.57
CA THR A 41 -12.89 -0.31 -0.10
C THR A 41 -14.15 -0.40 -0.97
N LEU A 42 -14.26 -1.44 -1.81
CA LEU A 42 -15.43 -1.66 -2.67
C LEU A 42 -16.72 -1.78 -1.84
N ASN A 43 -16.68 -2.53 -0.74
CA ASN A 43 -17.83 -2.67 0.16
C ASN A 43 -18.23 -1.35 0.81
N ARG A 44 -17.25 -0.52 1.21
CA ARG A 44 -17.52 0.82 1.76
C ARG A 44 -18.09 1.77 0.71
N THR A 45 -17.61 1.72 -0.54
CA THR A 45 -18.10 2.57 -1.63
C THR A 45 -19.53 2.21 -2.00
N ILE A 46 -19.84 0.92 -2.12
CA ILE A 46 -21.20 0.46 -2.48
C ILE A 46 -22.17 0.65 -1.29
N CYS A 47 -21.70 0.48 -0.05
CA CYS A 47 -22.44 0.71 1.20
C CYS A 47 -23.83 0.03 1.24
N ARG A 48 -23.95 -1.15 0.59
CA ARG A 48 -25.20 -1.93 0.52
C ARG A 48 -24.89 -3.42 0.64
N PRO A 49 -25.62 -4.19 1.47
CA PRO A 49 -25.41 -5.64 1.60
C PRO A 49 -25.66 -6.43 0.30
N HIS A 50 -26.68 -6.03 -0.47
CA HIS A 50 -27.07 -6.71 -1.72
C HIS A 50 -27.31 -5.67 -2.82
N PRO A 51 -26.25 -5.12 -3.42
CA PRO A 51 -26.39 -4.18 -4.52
C PRO A 51 -26.93 -4.90 -5.77
N ASN A 52 -27.77 -4.20 -6.54
CA ASN A 52 -28.10 -4.64 -7.89
C ASN A 52 -26.81 -4.68 -8.75
N ILE A 53 -26.71 -5.65 -9.66
CA ILE A 53 -25.58 -5.81 -10.59
C ILE A 53 -25.22 -4.51 -11.34
N PHE A 54 -26.18 -3.67 -11.70
CA PHE A 54 -25.92 -2.39 -12.38
C PHE A 54 -25.19 -1.38 -11.48
N ILE A 55 -25.44 -1.40 -10.17
CA ILE A 55 -24.72 -0.57 -9.20
C ILE A 55 -23.27 -1.04 -9.11
N LEU A 56 -23.06 -2.36 -9.03
CA LEU A 56 -21.72 -2.94 -8.98
C LEU A 56 -20.92 -2.57 -10.25
N ILE A 57 -21.51 -2.74 -11.44
CA ILE A 57 -20.88 -2.38 -12.72
C ILE A 57 -20.51 -0.90 -12.74
N LYS A 58 -21.41 -0.02 -12.29
CA LYS A 58 -21.15 1.42 -12.24
C LYS A 58 -19.95 1.75 -11.34
N GLU A 59 -19.90 1.19 -10.14
CA GLU A 59 -18.79 1.46 -9.22
C GLU A 59 -17.46 0.90 -9.73
N LEU A 60 -17.46 -0.28 -10.36
CA LEU A 60 -16.25 -0.84 -10.97
C LEU A 60 -15.72 0.06 -12.11
N LYS A 61 -16.60 0.60 -12.95
CA LYS A 61 -16.22 1.57 -14.00
C LYS A 61 -15.65 2.85 -13.41
N ASN A 62 -16.27 3.38 -12.35
CA ASN A 62 -15.77 4.58 -11.66
C ASN A 62 -14.36 4.35 -11.07
N GLN A 63 -14.15 3.19 -10.43
CA GLN A 63 -12.84 2.83 -9.86
C GLN A 63 -11.76 2.71 -10.95
N GLN A 64 -12.09 2.08 -12.07
CA GLN A 64 -11.17 1.99 -13.22
C GLN A 64 -10.82 3.37 -13.76
N GLN A 65 -11.81 4.23 -14.00
CA GLN A 65 -11.59 5.58 -14.51
C GLN A 65 -10.69 6.40 -13.58
N ASN A 66 -10.93 6.36 -12.27
CA ASN A 66 -10.09 7.06 -11.29
C ASN A 66 -8.65 6.55 -11.32
N PHE A 67 -8.46 5.23 -11.42
CA PHE A 67 -7.14 4.63 -11.52
C PHE A 67 -6.40 5.07 -12.79
N GLU A 68 -7.08 5.11 -13.93
CA GLU A 68 -6.51 5.62 -15.20
C GLU A 68 -6.13 7.10 -15.09
N LEU A 69 -6.96 7.92 -14.45
CA LEU A 69 -6.67 9.33 -14.19
C LEU A 69 -5.44 9.49 -13.28
N ASP A 70 -5.30 8.66 -12.25
CA ASP A 70 -4.13 8.66 -11.36
C ASP A 70 -2.85 8.31 -12.13
N ILE A 71 -2.89 7.28 -13.00
CA ILE A 71 -1.77 6.92 -13.87
C ILE A 71 -1.39 8.08 -14.79
N ILE A 72 -2.38 8.71 -15.44
CA ILE A 72 -2.14 9.85 -16.35
C ILE A 72 -1.53 11.02 -15.57
N THR A 73 -2.03 11.30 -14.37
CA THR A 73 -1.53 12.35 -13.49
C THR A 73 -0.08 12.11 -13.09
N GLN A 74 0.24 10.87 -12.70
CA GLN A 74 1.59 10.47 -12.32
C GLN A 74 2.57 10.54 -13.50
N LYS A 75 2.15 10.08 -14.69
CA LYS A 75 2.94 10.18 -15.93
C LYS A 75 3.26 11.63 -16.32
N LYS A 76 2.38 12.58 -15.98
CA LYS A 76 2.58 14.01 -16.25
C LYS A 76 3.53 14.69 -15.25
N CYS A 77 4.26 13.96 -14.42
CA CYS A 77 5.15 14.49 -13.38
C CYS A 77 4.44 15.43 -12.38
N ASN A 78 3.13 15.32 -12.23
CA ASN A 78 2.46 16.00 -11.12
C ASN A 78 2.97 15.43 -9.81
N GLN A 79 3.25 16.31 -8.85
CA GLN A 79 3.78 15.92 -7.54
C GLN A 79 2.91 14.81 -6.95
N ALA A 80 3.56 13.79 -6.40
CA ALA A 80 2.88 12.72 -5.67
C ALA A 80 1.88 13.33 -4.67
N PRO A 81 0.67 12.78 -4.55
CA PRO A 81 -0.35 13.33 -3.67
C PRO A 81 0.23 13.53 -2.27
N LYS A 82 0.05 14.73 -1.70
CA LYS A 82 0.62 15.09 -0.40
C LYS A 82 0.18 14.05 0.64
N MET A 83 1.15 13.39 1.27
CA MET A 83 0.90 12.42 2.33
C MET A 83 0.04 13.06 3.43
N ARG A 84 -1.02 12.36 3.86
CA ARG A 84 -1.91 12.88 4.92
C ARG A 84 -1.10 13.15 6.18
N LYS A 85 -1.41 14.26 6.87
CA LYS A 85 -0.69 14.72 8.08
C LYS A 85 -0.45 13.61 9.10
N LYS A 86 -1.47 12.77 9.38
CA LYS A 86 -1.35 11.67 10.35
C LYS A 86 -0.21 10.68 10.01
N TYR A 87 0.00 10.38 8.73
CA TYR A 87 1.06 9.47 8.29
C TYR A 87 2.41 10.18 8.30
N LYS A 88 2.44 11.47 7.95
CA LYS A 88 3.64 12.30 8.11
C LYS A 88 4.12 12.35 9.56
N THR A 89 3.21 12.61 10.50
CA THR A 89 3.52 12.59 11.94
C THR A 89 4.01 11.22 12.40
N LEU A 90 3.47 10.13 11.85
CA LEU A 90 3.91 8.77 12.17
C LEU A 90 5.33 8.52 11.64
N GLU A 91 5.63 8.92 10.40
CA GLU A 91 6.98 8.82 9.84
C GLU A 91 7.98 9.66 10.61
N ASP A 92 7.63 10.90 10.95
CA ASP A 92 8.49 11.78 11.74
C ASP A 92 8.83 11.12 13.09
N ARG A 93 7.83 10.54 13.77
CA ARG A 93 8.04 9.79 15.03
C ARG A 93 8.92 8.56 14.86
N LEU A 94 8.70 7.78 13.79
CA LEU A 94 9.52 6.59 13.49
C LEU A 94 10.96 6.98 13.18
N LYS A 95 11.16 8.12 12.50
CA LYS A 95 12.48 8.66 12.17
C LYS A 95 13.23 9.09 13.44
N THR A 96 12.57 9.85 14.33
CA THR A 96 13.16 10.23 15.63
C THR A 96 13.45 9.02 16.52
N GLY A 97 12.60 7.99 16.49
CA GLY A 97 12.81 6.75 17.24
C GLY A 97 13.96 5.88 16.71
N LYS A 98 14.39 6.08 15.46
CA LYS A 98 15.50 5.37 14.83
C LYS A 98 16.86 6.04 15.06
N GLU A 99 16.86 7.32 15.42
CA GLU A 99 18.07 8.11 15.72
C GLU A 99 18.52 7.99 17.20
N ARG A 100 17.74 7.28 18.03
CA ARG A 100 18.08 6.90 19.42
C ARG A 100 18.54 5.45 19.47
#